data_AF-A0A8T5HMD9-F1
#
_entry.id   AF-A0A8T5HMD9-F1
#
_cell.length_a   1.000
_cell.length_b   1.000
_cell.length_c   1.000
_cell.angle_alpha   90.00
_cell.angle_beta   90.00
_cell.angle_gamma   90.00
#
_symmetry.space_group_name_H-M   'P 1'
#
loop_
_entity.id
_entity.type
_entity.pdbx_description
1 polymer ?
#
loop_
_entity_poly.entity_id
_entity_poly.type
_entity_poly.pdbx_seq_one_letter_code
_entity_poly.pdbx_strand_id
1 'polypeptide(L)'
;MNKKLMAGLALTGLAAIAMSSAGCAKWSKSVEKDGGVFGSYEGDYIVISQSGGRIMDVWKMEDVFCDSEGNSDGWSFIDNSGNVVMVGGDAKVIRVNEKNKKDLWAKYNNYHMEFEAQTYREMYNL
;
A
#
# COMPACT_ATOMS: atom_id res chain seq x y z
N MET A 1 34.64 63.48 -16.91
CA MET A 1 35.52 62.30 -16.80
C MET A 1 34.70 61.04 -16.99
N ASN A 2 34.92 60.34 -18.11
CA ASN A 2 34.24 59.10 -18.49
C ASN A 2 34.87 57.89 -17.79
N LYS A 3 34.03 56.98 -17.28
CA LYS A 3 34.38 55.55 -17.19
C LYS A 3 33.32 54.78 -17.99
N LYS A 4 33.75 54.20 -19.10
CA LYS A 4 32.97 53.24 -19.89
C LYS A 4 32.97 51.87 -19.19
N LEU A 5 32.04 51.05 -19.67
CA LEU A 5 32.12 49.60 -19.93
C LEU A 5 31.29 48.65 -19.04
N MET A 6 30.22 48.14 -19.68
CA MET A 6 29.85 46.72 -19.83
C MET A 6 29.55 45.88 -18.59
N ALA A 7 28.25 45.61 -18.38
CA ALA A 7 27.68 44.31 -18.00
C ALA A 7 26.14 44.48 -17.92
N GLY A 8 25.27 43.61 -18.38
CA GLY A 8 25.44 42.32 -19.00
C GLY A 8 24.06 41.85 -19.49
N LEU A 9 24.09 41.22 -20.66
CA LEU A 9 23.15 40.25 -21.20
C LEU A 9 22.55 39.36 -20.09
N ALA A 10 21.22 39.33 -19.94
CA ALA A 10 20.40 38.14 -19.60
C ALA A 10 19.03 38.56 -19.00
N LEU A 11 18.08 38.91 -19.86
CA LEU A 11 16.67 39.13 -19.45
C LEU A 11 15.71 38.10 -20.09
N THR A 12 16.22 36.91 -20.37
CA THR A 12 15.45 35.81 -20.96
C THR A 12 15.89 34.49 -20.32
N GLY A 13 15.33 34.13 -19.16
CA GLY A 13 15.71 32.88 -18.49
C GLY A 13 14.86 32.44 -17.31
N LEU A 14 13.67 33.01 -17.10
CA LEU A 14 12.85 32.72 -15.92
C LEU A 14 11.45 32.17 -16.25
N ALA A 15 11.26 31.62 -17.44
CA ALA A 15 9.98 31.00 -17.85
C ALA A 15 10.07 29.47 -18.10
N ALA A 16 11.19 28.81 -17.75
CA ALA A 16 11.41 27.39 -18.08
C ALA A 16 11.56 26.44 -16.87
N ILE A 17 11.25 26.87 -15.65
CA ILE A 17 11.40 26.00 -14.45
C ILE A 17 10.03 25.53 -13.89
N ALA A 18 8.91 25.98 -14.45
CA ALA A 18 7.58 25.61 -13.95
C ALA A 18 7.00 24.29 -14.52
N MET A 19 7.67 23.61 -15.46
CA MET A 19 7.06 22.47 -16.18
C MET A 19 7.75 21.10 -15.98
N SER A 20 8.79 20.99 -15.16
CA SER A 20 9.52 19.71 -14.97
C SER A 20 9.25 18.99 -13.65
N SER A 21 8.57 19.60 -12.67
CA SER A 21 8.34 18.98 -11.35
C SER A 21 7.06 18.15 -11.24
N ALA A 22 6.07 18.34 -12.13
CA ALA A 22 4.81 17.60 -12.09
C ALA A 22 4.89 16.20 -12.75
N GLY A 23 5.93 15.95 -13.58
CA GLY A 23 6.11 14.69 -14.30
C GLY A 23 6.75 13.59 -13.44
N CYS A 24 7.75 13.92 -12.63
CA CYS A 24 8.46 12.95 -11.81
C CYS A 24 7.58 12.39 -10.68
N ALA A 25 6.78 13.24 -10.02
CA ALA A 25 5.90 12.82 -8.93
C ALA A 25 4.80 11.84 -9.39
N LYS A 26 4.29 11.99 -10.62
CA LYS A 26 3.31 11.05 -11.19
C LYS A 26 3.93 9.69 -11.53
N TRP A 27 5.18 9.69 -12.00
CA TRP A 27 5.85 8.46 -12.42
C TRP A 27 6.35 7.66 -11.22
N SER A 28 6.90 8.32 -10.20
CA SER A 28 7.22 7.70 -8.91
C SER A 28 5.98 7.02 -8.32
N LYS A 29 4.86 7.75 -8.18
CA LYS A 29 3.59 7.16 -7.68
C LYS A 29 3.08 5.97 -8.48
N SER A 30 3.27 5.98 -9.81
CA SER A 30 2.79 4.89 -10.67
C SER A 30 3.66 3.63 -10.56
N VAL A 31 4.98 3.77 -10.44
CA VAL A 31 5.90 2.64 -10.20
C VAL A 31 5.72 2.11 -8.77
N GLU A 32 5.49 2.99 -7.80
CA GLU A 32 5.25 2.69 -6.38
C GLU A 32 3.96 1.88 -6.16
N LYS A 33 2.88 2.23 -6.88
CA LYS A 33 1.61 1.49 -6.85
C LYS A 33 1.68 0.11 -7.52
N ASP A 34 2.49 -0.04 -8.56
CA ASP A 34 2.53 -1.25 -9.39
C ASP A 34 3.50 -2.33 -8.87
N GLY A 35 4.31 -2.03 -7.85
CA GLY A 35 5.12 -3.03 -7.13
C GLY A 35 6.52 -2.54 -6.76
N GLY A 36 6.70 -2.25 -5.48
CA GLY A 36 8.00 -2.08 -4.81
C GLY A 36 8.17 -3.09 -3.66
N VAL A 37 9.33 -3.09 -3.00
CA VAL A 37 9.57 -3.87 -1.77
C VAL A 37 8.51 -3.49 -0.72
N PHE A 38 8.03 -4.47 0.03
CA PHE A 38 7.16 -4.23 1.19
C PHE A 38 7.79 -3.20 2.15
N GLY A 39 6.96 -2.44 2.84
CA GLY A 39 7.37 -1.42 3.82
C GLY A 39 7.80 -0.07 3.23
N SER A 40 8.02 0.01 1.91
CA SER A 40 8.53 1.26 1.30
C SER A 40 7.44 2.24 0.87
N TYR A 41 6.24 1.75 0.55
CA TYR A 41 5.16 2.56 -0.03
C TYR A 41 3.78 2.05 0.39
N GLU A 42 2.80 2.96 0.42
CA GLU A 42 1.39 2.63 0.55
C GLU A 42 0.89 1.80 -0.63
N GLY A 43 -0.10 0.96 -0.39
CA GLY A 43 -0.75 0.20 -1.43
C GLY A 43 -2.09 -0.37 -0.99
N ASP A 44 -2.79 -0.90 -1.98
CA ASP A 44 -4.02 -1.63 -1.80
C ASP A 44 -3.71 -3.12 -1.60
N TYR A 45 -4.39 -3.78 -0.66
CA TYR A 45 -4.17 -5.19 -0.34
C TYR A 45 -5.48 -5.94 -0.12
N ILE A 46 -5.53 -7.19 -0.59
CA ILE A 46 -6.48 -8.19 -0.09
C ILE A 46 -5.74 -9.06 0.90
N VAL A 47 -6.26 -9.16 2.13
CA VAL A 47 -5.71 -10.03 3.17
C VAL A 47 -6.72 -11.12 3.47
N ILE A 48 -6.31 -12.38 3.37
CA ILE A 48 -7.16 -13.55 3.62
C ILE A 48 -6.55 -14.32 4.79
N SER A 49 -7.20 -14.32 5.93
CA SER A 49 -6.83 -15.15 7.08
C SER A 49 -7.49 -16.52 6.97
N GLN A 50 -6.73 -17.56 7.23
CA GLN A 50 -7.20 -18.94 7.19
C GLN A 50 -6.84 -19.67 8.49
N SER A 51 -7.63 -20.68 8.83
CA SER A 51 -7.30 -21.62 9.90
C SER A 51 -7.94 -22.97 9.60
N GLY A 52 -7.18 -24.05 9.70
CA GLY A 52 -7.69 -25.41 9.45
C GLY A 52 -8.34 -25.60 8.06
N GLY A 53 -7.87 -24.85 7.05
CA GLY A 53 -8.42 -24.88 5.69
C GLY A 53 -9.70 -24.06 5.47
N ARG A 54 -10.17 -23.31 6.49
CA ARG A 54 -11.31 -22.39 6.37
C ARG A 54 -10.83 -20.95 6.26
N ILE A 55 -11.57 -20.12 5.51
CA ILE A 55 -11.37 -18.67 5.49
C ILE A 55 -12.03 -18.11 6.74
N MET A 56 -11.25 -17.46 7.59
CA MET A 56 -11.70 -16.81 8.81
C MET A 56 -12.07 -15.36 8.53
N ASP A 57 -11.21 -14.66 7.80
CA ASP A 57 -11.40 -13.25 7.48
C ASP A 57 -10.89 -12.92 6.08
N VAL A 58 -11.54 -11.92 5.47
CA VAL A 58 -11.09 -11.25 4.26
C VAL A 58 -11.18 -9.74 4.49
N TRP A 59 -10.05 -9.06 4.38
CA TRP A 59 -9.98 -7.60 4.42
C TRP A 59 -9.58 -7.04 3.06
N LYS A 60 -10.30 -6.00 2.63
CA LYS A 60 -9.86 -5.06 1.60
C LYS A 60 -9.27 -3.85 2.28
N MET A 61 -7.95 -3.70 2.17
CA MET A 61 -7.21 -2.58 2.73
C MET A 61 -6.84 -1.64 1.59
N GLU A 62 -7.14 -0.36 1.75
CA GLU A 62 -6.85 0.69 0.79
C GLU A 62 -5.84 1.66 1.39
N ASP A 63 -4.85 2.06 0.57
CA ASP A 63 -3.83 3.04 0.95
C ASP A 63 -3.15 2.76 2.31
N VAL A 64 -2.67 1.52 2.52
CA VAL A 64 -1.97 1.11 3.74
C VAL A 64 -0.50 0.81 3.48
N PHE A 65 0.36 1.08 4.46
CA PHE A 65 1.71 0.52 4.51
C PHE A 65 1.64 -0.93 4.95
N CYS A 66 2.33 -1.81 4.24
CA CYS A 66 2.42 -3.23 4.58
C CYS A 66 3.87 -3.59 4.86
N ASP A 67 4.16 -4.10 6.06
CA ASP A 67 5.50 -4.55 6.45
C ASP A 67 5.45 -5.97 7.03
N SER A 68 6.53 -6.73 6.82
CA SER A 68 6.70 -8.03 7.47
C SER A 68 7.06 -7.82 8.94
N GLU A 69 6.41 -8.54 9.85
CA GLU A 69 6.77 -8.43 11.26
C GLU A 69 8.13 -9.11 11.54
N GLY A 70 9.08 -8.37 12.10
CA GLY A 70 10.47 -8.83 12.23
C GLY A 70 10.65 -10.05 13.15
N ASN A 71 9.68 -10.30 14.03
CA ASN A 71 9.70 -11.39 15.01
C ASN A 71 8.55 -12.41 14.82
N SER A 72 7.81 -12.34 13.71
CA SER A 72 6.67 -13.21 13.42
C SER A 72 6.62 -13.57 11.94
N ASP A 73 5.89 -14.62 11.60
CA ASP A 73 5.48 -14.94 10.24
C ASP A 73 4.34 -14.04 9.72
N GLY A 74 3.94 -13.04 10.51
CA GLY A 74 2.85 -12.14 10.21
C GLY A 74 3.22 -10.88 9.44
N TRP A 75 2.18 -10.12 9.15
CA TRP A 75 2.20 -8.86 8.43
C TRP A 75 1.55 -7.77 9.28
N SER A 76 2.14 -6.57 9.24
CA SER A 76 1.53 -5.36 9.80
C SER A 76 1.01 -4.49 8.68
N PHE A 77 -0.20 -3.96 8.86
CA PHE A 77 -0.84 -3.02 7.96
C PHE A 77 -1.15 -1.74 8.73
N ILE A 78 -0.61 -0.62 8.27
CA ILE A 78 -0.71 0.67 8.94
C ILE A 78 -1.44 1.63 8.02
N ASP A 79 -2.57 2.17 8.50
CA ASP A 79 -3.34 3.17 7.76
C ASP A 79 -2.77 4.58 7.96
N ASN A 80 -3.33 5.55 7.21
CA ASN A 80 -2.92 6.96 7.27
C ASN A 80 -3.22 7.65 8.61
N SER A 81 -4.04 7.04 9.47
CA SER A 81 -4.29 7.53 10.83
C SER A 81 -3.35 6.91 11.87
N GLY A 82 -2.45 6.02 11.44
CA GLY A 82 -1.54 5.27 12.31
C GLY A 82 -2.20 4.08 13.01
N ASN A 83 -3.42 3.68 12.60
CA ASN A 83 -4.04 2.46 13.11
C ASN A 83 -3.31 1.26 12.52
N VAL A 84 -3.04 0.27 13.38
CA VAL A 84 -2.30 -0.93 13.00
C VAL A 84 -3.21 -2.14 13.04
N VAL A 85 -3.24 -2.89 11.94
CA VAL A 85 -3.82 -4.23 11.86
C VAL A 85 -2.70 -5.23 11.70
N MET A 86 -2.57 -6.15 12.66
CA MET A 86 -1.61 -7.24 12.61
C MET A 86 -2.31 -8.52 12.19
N VAL A 87 -1.75 -9.22 11.19
CA VAL A 87 -2.28 -10.48 10.69
C VAL A 87 -1.16 -11.52 10.70
N GLY A 88 -1.28 -12.55 11.54
CA GLY A 88 -0.29 -13.62 11.67
C GLY A 88 -0.87 -15.00 11.34
N GLY A 89 0.00 -16.02 11.32
CA GLY A 89 -0.36 -17.40 11.01
C GLY A 89 -0.65 -17.65 9.53
N ASP A 90 -1.67 -18.48 9.24
CA ASP A 90 -2.01 -18.89 7.88
C ASP A 90 -2.74 -17.78 7.11
N ALA A 91 -2.00 -16.75 6.69
CA ALA A 91 -2.53 -15.62 5.95
C ALA A 91 -2.00 -15.55 4.51
N LYS A 92 -2.85 -15.11 3.59
CA LYS A 92 -2.46 -14.73 2.23
C LYS A 92 -2.64 -13.23 2.04
N VAL A 93 -1.56 -12.55 1.68
CA VAL A 93 -1.55 -11.12 1.37
C VAL A 93 -1.36 -10.95 -0.12
N ILE A 94 -2.33 -10.32 -0.78
CA ILE A 94 -2.31 -10.08 -2.22
C ILE A 94 -2.25 -8.57 -2.44
N ARG A 95 -1.11 -8.08 -2.95
CA ARG A 95 -0.98 -6.68 -3.34
C ARG A 95 -1.81 -6.40 -4.59
N VAL A 96 -2.50 -5.27 -4.57
CA VAL A 96 -3.37 -4.82 -5.65
C VAL A 96 -2.76 -3.60 -6.33
N ASN A 97 -2.71 -3.68 -7.66
CA ASN A 97 -2.16 -2.67 -8.55
C ASN A 97 -3.21 -2.24 -9.58
N GLU A 98 -2.92 -1.24 -10.40
CA GLU A 98 -3.94 -0.72 -11.34
C GLU A 98 -4.44 -1.79 -12.32
N LYS A 99 -3.57 -2.72 -12.71
CA LYS A 99 -3.89 -3.74 -13.72
C LYS A 99 -4.87 -4.78 -13.20
N ASN A 100 -4.79 -5.14 -11.91
CA ASN A 100 -5.61 -6.19 -11.31
C ASN A 100 -6.71 -5.66 -10.37
N LYS A 101 -6.73 -4.34 -10.05
CA LYS A 101 -7.67 -3.76 -9.08
C LYS A 101 -9.12 -4.08 -9.39
N LYS A 102 -9.58 -3.83 -10.62
CA LYS A 102 -10.99 -4.07 -10.98
C LYS A 102 -11.41 -5.53 -10.78
N ASP A 103 -10.56 -6.48 -11.16
CA ASP A 103 -10.85 -7.91 -11.05
C ASP A 103 -10.83 -8.36 -9.58
N LEU A 104 -9.76 -8.03 -8.85
CA LEU A 104 -9.61 -8.42 -7.45
C LEU A 104 -10.67 -7.75 -6.55
N TRP A 105 -10.99 -6.47 -6.73
CA TRP A 105 -11.99 -5.78 -5.91
C TRP A 105 -13.40 -6.34 -6.13
N ALA A 106 -13.70 -6.82 -7.34
CA ALA A 106 -14.98 -7.45 -7.65
C ALA A 106 -15.05 -8.90 -7.13
N LYS A 107 -13.91 -9.60 -7.09
CA LYS A 107 -13.83 -10.98 -6.65
C LYS A 107 -13.92 -11.14 -5.13
N TYR A 108 -13.40 -10.17 -4.38
CA TYR A 108 -13.32 -10.23 -2.91
C TYR A 108 -14.27 -9.23 -2.24
N ASN A 109 -14.95 -9.71 -1.20
CA ASN A 109 -15.76 -8.90 -0.29
C ASN A 109 -15.16 -8.96 1.10
N ASN A 110 -15.36 -7.91 1.89
CA ASN A 110 -15.03 -7.97 3.31
C ASN A 110 -15.88 -9.07 3.96
N TYR A 111 -15.23 -9.93 4.70
CA TYR A 111 -15.85 -11.05 5.40
C TYR A 111 -15.13 -11.24 6.73
N HIS A 112 -15.89 -11.38 7.80
CA HIS A 112 -15.37 -11.67 9.12
C HIS A 112 -16.21 -12.78 9.70
N MET A 113 -15.59 -13.93 9.98
CA MET A 113 -16.26 -14.99 10.69
C MET A 113 -16.69 -14.44 12.04
N GLU A 114 -17.98 -14.51 12.34
CA GLU A 114 -18.48 -14.11 13.65
C GLU A 114 -17.75 -14.95 14.71
N PHE A 115 -17.44 -14.32 15.84
CA PHE A 115 -16.79 -15.00 16.94
C PHE A 115 -17.69 -16.15 17.43
N GLU A 116 -17.32 -17.37 17.06
CA GLU A 116 -17.93 -18.56 17.64
C GLU A 116 -17.27 -18.80 19.00
N ALA A 117 -18.04 -18.63 20.08
CA ALA A 117 -17.56 -18.85 21.44
C ALA A 117 -17.16 -20.31 21.72
N GLN A 118 -17.47 -21.23 20.80
CA GLN A 118 -17.11 -22.63 20.87
C GLN A 118 -15.73 -22.85 20.24
N THR A 119 -14.88 -23.54 20.99
CA THR A 119 -13.58 -24.00 20.52
C THR A 119 -13.75 -24.99 19.35
N TYR A 120 -12.72 -25.10 18.51
CA TYR A 120 -12.70 -26.09 17.42
C TYR A 120 -12.98 -27.52 17.92
N ARG A 121 -12.53 -27.84 19.14
CA ARG A 121 -12.80 -29.11 19.78
C ARG A 121 -14.30 -29.36 19.99
N GLU A 122 -15.01 -28.33 20.43
CA GLU A 122 -16.45 -28.37 20.71
C GLU A 122 -17.29 -28.42 19.44
N MET A 123 -16.87 -27.73 18.37
CA MET A 123 -17.58 -27.77 17.07
C MET A 123 -17.56 -29.15 16.41
N TYR A 124 -16.46 -29.90 16.55
CA TYR A 124 -16.24 -31.14 15.80
C TYR A 124 -16.21 -32.40 16.66
N ASN A 125 -16.54 -32.30 17.96
CA ASN A 125 -16.49 -33.41 18.92
C ASN A 125 -15.13 -34.16 18.90
N LEU A 126 -14.03 -33.41 18.91
CA LEU A 126 -12.65 -33.97 18.99
C LEU A 126 -12.17 -34.16 20.43
#